data_AF-A0AAD8Y2P5-F1
#
_entry.id   AF-A0AAD8Y2P5-F1
#
_cell.length_a   1.000
_cell.length_b   1.000
_cell.length_c   1.000
_cell.angle_alpha   90.00
_cell.angle_beta   90.00
_cell.angle_gamma   90.00
#
_symmetry.space_group_name_H-M   'P 1'
#
loop_
_entity.id
_entity.type
_entity.pdbx_description
1 polymer ?
#
loop_
_entity_poly.entity_id
_entity_poly.type
_entity_poly.pdbx_seq_one_letter_code
_entity_poly.pdbx_strand_id
1 'polypeptide(L)'
;MMQYLARHIMPYDVPNIASLGFQSNGQPKPDGMSDGIVDQTVYYSIQAKTLYPWTDSIPQDVYFEYVVPYAVTNEPRTNHRPLLFNALEGSLKQYERAAIGNSTQSTQDQIKEVVKLINTELWALMGRDSKPIVFKASQTPRIYDPLSVIAYGYSSCTGLAIMLVSALRSVGIPARMAGTPAWYGDPSKGDHSWVEVYVVSNETGKDGEWMFLEPTPGIAEGKEDTANADNLDRDPCKRWFCKADRFNGSTKTYATRYDKQATSFFPMAWADDDRGVPGEDRSKFYTSTCGKCK
;
A
#
# COMPACT_ATOMS: atom_id res chain seq x y z
N MET A 1 -3.33 -12.12 -14.36
CA MET A 1 -3.72 -11.55 -13.06
C MET A 1 -4.54 -12.54 -12.23
N MET A 2 -5.76 -12.95 -12.63
CA MET A 2 -6.59 -13.91 -11.87
C MET A 2 -5.86 -15.21 -11.49
N GLN A 3 -5.22 -15.88 -12.45
CA GLN A 3 -4.44 -17.10 -12.18
C GLN A 3 -3.26 -16.86 -11.22
N TYR A 4 -2.65 -15.67 -11.25
CA TYR A 4 -1.57 -15.33 -10.33
C TYR A 4 -2.11 -15.22 -8.90
N LEU A 5 -3.22 -14.52 -8.71
CA LEU A 5 -3.88 -14.42 -7.41
C LEU A 5 -4.31 -15.79 -6.86
N ALA A 6 -4.92 -16.62 -7.70
CA ALA A 6 -5.36 -17.96 -7.29
C ALA A 6 -4.21 -18.86 -6.82
N ARG A 7 -3.05 -18.80 -7.49
CA ARG A 7 -1.86 -19.58 -7.10
C ARG A 7 -1.22 -19.10 -5.79
N HIS A 8 -1.34 -17.81 -5.47
CA HIS A 8 -0.70 -17.18 -4.31
C HIS A 8 -1.68 -16.78 -3.20
N ILE A 9 -2.93 -17.25 -3.25
CA ILE A 9 -4.00 -16.91 -2.29
C ILE A 9 -3.57 -17.10 -0.83
N MET A 10 -3.79 -16.12 0.04
CA MET A 10 -3.35 -16.22 1.44
C MET A 10 -3.97 -17.45 2.15
N PRO A 11 -3.27 -18.12 3.09
CA PRO A 11 -3.77 -19.36 3.71
C PRO A 11 -5.16 -19.24 4.35
N TYR A 12 -5.45 -18.11 5.01
CA TYR A 12 -6.73 -17.85 5.67
C TYR A 12 -7.85 -17.38 4.71
N ASP A 13 -7.51 -17.10 3.45
CA ASP A 13 -8.48 -16.82 2.37
C ASP A 13 -8.96 -18.11 1.69
N VAL A 14 -8.20 -19.21 1.78
CA VAL A 14 -8.50 -20.51 1.15
C VAL A 14 -9.91 -21.03 1.48
N PRO A 15 -10.39 -21.01 2.74
CA PRO A 15 -11.73 -21.47 3.06
C PRO A 15 -12.84 -20.64 2.39
N ASN A 16 -12.54 -19.40 1.97
CA ASN A 16 -13.50 -18.43 1.45
C ASN A 16 -13.33 -18.14 -0.05
N ILE A 17 -12.60 -18.98 -0.79
CA ILE A 17 -12.28 -18.77 -2.22
C ILE A 17 -13.49 -18.44 -3.08
N ALA A 18 -14.64 -19.08 -2.81
CA ALA A 18 -15.86 -18.90 -3.57
C ALA A 18 -16.47 -17.51 -3.32
N SER A 19 -16.42 -17.00 -2.08
CA SER A 19 -16.91 -15.68 -1.71
C SER A 19 -15.98 -14.57 -2.20
N LEU A 20 -14.68 -14.87 -2.34
CA LEU A 20 -13.70 -13.94 -2.91
C LEU A 20 -13.83 -13.76 -4.43
N GLY A 21 -14.50 -14.69 -5.13
CA GLY A 21 -14.70 -14.62 -6.58
C GLY A 21 -13.72 -15.48 -7.38
N PHE A 22 -13.02 -16.44 -6.77
CA PHE A 22 -12.11 -17.34 -7.50
C PHE A 22 -12.81 -18.47 -8.28
N GLN A 23 -14.14 -18.59 -8.19
CA GLN A 23 -14.91 -19.65 -8.85
C GLN A 23 -15.94 -19.07 -9.82
N SER A 24 -15.72 -19.28 -11.13
CA SER A 24 -16.71 -19.03 -12.18
C SER A 24 -17.29 -20.37 -12.67
N ASN A 25 -18.24 -20.96 -11.95
CA ASN A 25 -18.98 -22.12 -12.48
C ASN A 25 -20.16 -21.71 -13.38
N GLY A 26 -20.14 -20.49 -13.94
CA GLY A 26 -21.15 -20.00 -14.90
C GLY A 26 -22.58 -19.91 -14.34
N GLN A 27 -22.77 -20.14 -13.05
CA GLN A 27 -24.05 -20.01 -12.37
C GLN A 27 -24.11 -18.62 -11.72
N PRO A 28 -25.04 -17.74 -12.13
CA PRO A 28 -25.27 -16.50 -11.42
C PRO A 28 -25.67 -16.82 -9.98
N LYS A 29 -24.91 -16.29 -9.01
CA LYS A 29 -25.30 -16.42 -7.60
C LYS A 29 -26.54 -15.55 -7.35
N PRO A 30 -27.57 -16.06 -6.66
CA PRO A 30 -28.85 -15.35 -6.48
C PRO A 30 -28.76 -14.01 -5.73
N ASP A 31 -27.62 -13.71 -5.11
CA ASP A 31 -27.41 -12.56 -4.23
C ASP A 31 -26.70 -11.36 -4.91
N GLY A 32 -26.36 -11.46 -6.21
CA GLY A 32 -25.60 -10.41 -6.90
C GLY A 32 -24.14 -10.28 -6.43
N MET A 33 -23.64 -11.20 -5.61
CA MET A 33 -22.22 -11.35 -5.25
C MET A 33 -21.47 -12.24 -6.24
N SER A 34 -21.92 -12.32 -7.50
CA SER A 34 -21.39 -13.25 -8.50
C SER A 34 -19.89 -13.07 -8.77
N ASP A 35 -19.35 -11.88 -8.52
CA ASP A 35 -18.01 -11.47 -8.95
C ASP A 35 -16.98 -11.46 -7.79
N GLY A 36 -17.45 -11.54 -6.54
CA GLY A 36 -16.60 -11.40 -5.35
C GLY A 36 -15.78 -10.09 -5.34
N ILE A 37 -14.65 -10.07 -4.64
CA ILE A 37 -13.75 -8.90 -4.62
C ILE A 37 -12.62 -9.00 -5.66
N VAL A 38 -12.32 -10.21 -6.12
CA VAL A 38 -11.16 -10.48 -6.96
C VAL A 38 -11.40 -10.00 -8.40
N ASP A 39 -12.59 -10.21 -8.96
CA ASP A 39 -12.90 -9.74 -10.31
C ASP A 39 -12.82 -8.22 -10.40
N GLN A 40 -13.40 -7.51 -9.42
CA GLN A 40 -13.29 -6.05 -9.31
C GLN A 40 -11.82 -5.62 -9.16
N THR A 41 -11.05 -6.34 -8.34
CA THR A 41 -9.62 -6.07 -8.17
C THR A 41 -8.84 -6.18 -9.48
N VAL A 42 -9.08 -7.24 -10.26
CA VAL A 42 -8.44 -7.48 -11.56
C VAL A 42 -8.91 -6.44 -12.58
N TYR A 43 -10.21 -6.15 -12.64
CA TYR A 43 -10.79 -5.15 -13.54
C TYR A 43 -10.12 -3.79 -13.35
N TYR A 44 -10.08 -3.27 -12.12
CA TYR A 44 -9.48 -1.96 -11.85
C TYR A 44 -7.96 -1.94 -12.02
N SER A 45 -7.28 -3.08 -11.83
CA SER A 45 -5.85 -3.20 -12.20
C SER A 45 -5.65 -3.02 -13.72
N ILE A 46 -6.53 -3.60 -14.55
CA ILE A 46 -6.49 -3.43 -16.01
C ILE A 46 -6.88 -2.00 -16.41
N GLN A 47 -7.88 -1.41 -15.74
CA GLN A 47 -8.27 -0.02 -15.96
C GLN A 47 -7.11 0.94 -15.69
N ALA A 48 -6.39 0.78 -14.57
CA ALA A 48 -5.21 1.58 -14.27
C ALA A 48 -4.14 1.47 -15.37
N LYS A 49 -3.90 0.28 -15.92
CA LYS A 49 -3.00 0.10 -17.07
C LYS A 49 -3.45 0.85 -18.32
N THR A 50 -4.75 0.87 -18.55
CA THR A 50 -5.35 1.54 -19.71
C THR A 50 -5.27 3.05 -19.56
N LEU A 51 -5.51 3.60 -18.37
CA LEU A 51 -5.59 5.04 -18.15
C LEU A 51 -4.23 5.71 -17.95
N TYR A 52 -3.29 5.06 -17.25
CA TYR A 52 -2.09 5.75 -16.77
C TYR A 52 -0.80 5.24 -17.43
N PRO A 53 0.02 6.13 -18.02
CA PRO A 53 1.20 5.73 -18.80
C PRO A 53 2.35 5.16 -17.96
N TRP A 54 2.52 5.58 -16.69
CA TRP A 54 3.58 5.04 -15.83
C TRP A 54 3.52 3.53 -15.65
N THR A 55 2.33 2.94 -15.83
CA THR A 55 2.11 1.52 -15.65
C THR A 55 2.80 0.64 -16.70
N ASP A 56 3.23 1.22 -17.82
CA ASP A 56 3.94 0.50 -18.89
C ASP A 56 5.40 0.21 -18.53
N SER A 57 6.01 1.11 -17.75
CA SER A 57 7.41 0.98 -17.31
C SER A 57 7.58 0.01 -16.14
N ILE A 58 6.48 -0.41 -15.51
CA ILE A 58 6.50 -1.33 -14.37
C ILE A 58 6.68 -2.77 -14.87
N PRO A 59 7.72 -3.50 -14.40
CA PRO A 59 7.89 -4.92 -14.72
C PRO A 59 6.64 -5.75 -14.37
N GLN A 60 6.32 -6.73 -15.21
CA GLN A 60 5.07 -7.49 -15.08
C GLN A 60 4.98 -8.25 -13.75
N ASP A 61 6.08 -8.83 -13.29
CA ASP A 61 6.20 -9.52 -12.01
C ASP A 61 5.98 -8.56 -10.82
N VAL A 62 6.60 -7.38 -10.85
CA VAL A 62 6.37 -6.32 -9.87
C VAL A 62 4.90 -5.88 -9.87
N TYR A 63 4.30 -5.70 -11.03
CA TYR A 63 2.89 -5.32 -11.15
C TYR A 63 1.97 -6.40 -10.56
N PHE A 64 2.21 -7.68 -10.88
CA PHE A 64 1.41 -8.79 -10.37
C PHE A 64 1.56 -8.95 -8.86
N GLU A 65 2.75 -8.72 -8.31
CA GLU A 65 2.99 -8.90 -6.88
C GLU A 65 2.57 -7.70 -6.02
N TYR A 66 2.65 -6.47 -6.54
CA TYR A 66 2.52 -5.27 -5.70
C TYR A 66 1.45 -4.28 -6.17
N VAL A 67 0.72 -4.58 -7.24
CA VAL A 67 -0.47 -3.81 -7.68
C VAL A 67 -1.72 -4.66 -7.64
N VAL A 68 -1.66 -5.87 -8.21
CA VAL A 68 -2.83 -6.74 -8.38
C VAL A 68 -3.41 -7.31 -7.08
N PRO A 69 -2.67 -7.53 -5.97
CA PRO A 69 -3.27 -8.10 -4.76
C PRO A 69 -4.41 -7.28 -4.16
N TYR A 70 -5.46 -7.99 -3.71
CA TYR A 70 -6.64 -7.43 -3.05
C TYR A 70 -6.44 -7.17 -1.54
N ALA A 71 -5.28 -7.51 -0.99
CA ALA A 71 -4.92 -7.36 0.42
C ALA A 71 -3.42 -7.06 0.59
N VAL A 72 -3.06 -6.57 1.77
CA VAL A 72 -1.70 -6.23 2.19
C VAL A 72 -1.22 -7.17 3.32
N THR A 73 -2.07 -7.42 4.31
CA THR A 73 -1.84 -8.29 5.47
C THR A 73 -3.06 -9.22 5.68
N ASN A 74 -3.40 -9.53 6.94
CA ASN A 74 -4.58 -10.30 7.33
C ASN A 74 -5.83 -9.45 7.60
N GLU A 75 -5.89 -8.21 7.07
CA GLU A 75 -7.06 -7.34 7.26
C GLU A 75 -8.36 -7.91 6.69
N PRO A 76 -9.54 -7.54 7.23
CA PRO A 76 -10.82 -7.91 6.64
C PRO A 76 -10.88 -7.62 5.14
N ARG A 77 -11.38 -8.59 4.38
CA ARG A 77 -11.44 -8.49 2.91
C ARG A 77 -12.59 -7.60 2.49
N THR A 78 -12.27 -6.47 1.88
CA THR A 78 -13.27 -5.45 1.47
C THR A 78 -13.10 -5.07 0.01
N ASN A 79 -14.21 -4.77 -0.67
CA ASN A 79 -14.21 -4.29 -2.05
C ASN A 79 -13.90 -2.78 -2.13
N HIS A 80 -12.72 -2.39 -1.65
CA HIS A 80 -12.33 -0.97 -1.54
C HIS A 80 -11.77 -0.38 -2.85
N ARG A 81 -11.25 -1.21 -3.76
CA ARG A 81 -10.53 -0.74 -4.96
C ARG A 81 -11.39 0.15 -5.87
N PRO A 82 -12.65 -0.19 -6.20
CA PRO A 82 -13.50 0.68 -7.03
C PRO A 82 -13.67 2.07 -6.42
N LEU A 83 -13.90 2.12 -5.10
CA LEU A 83 -14.10 3.36 -4.36
C LEU A 83 -12.84 4.24 -4.40
N LEU A 84 -11.66 3.65 -4.10
CA LEU A 84 -10.40 4.39 -4.12
C LEU A 84 -10.00 4.84 -5.52
N PHE A 85 -10.24 4.03 -6.54
CA PHE A 85 -9.97 4.39 -7.93
C PHE A 85 -10.79 5.61 -8.35
N ASN A 86 -12.11 5.56 -8.13
CA ASN A 86 -13.01 6.63 -8.52
C ASN A 86 -12.74 7.92 -7.73
N ALA A 87 -12.40 7.81 -6.44
CA ALA A 87 -12.08 8.98 -5.62
C ALA A 87 -10.84 9.76 -6.09
N LEU A 88 -9.89 9.08 -6.74
CA LEU A 88 -8.65 9.69 -7.25
C LEU A 88 -8.76 10.18 -8.70
N GLU A 89 -9.84 9.88 -9.41
CA GLU A 89 -10.01 10.22 -10.84
C GLU A 89 -9.87 11.72 -11.09
N GLY A 90 -10.51 12.55 -10.26
CA GLY A 90 -10.47 14.01 -10.38
C GLY A 90 -9.05 14.58 -10.24
N SER A 91 -8.33 14.16 -9.20
CA SER A 91 -6.96 14.61 -8.93
C SER A 91 -5.95 14.14 -9.97
N LEU A 92 -6.22 12.99 -10.62
CA LEU A 92 -5.30 12.36 -11.56
C LEU A 92 -5.64 12.59 -13.04
N LYS A 93 -6.70 13.35 -13.34
CA LYS A 93 -7.20 13.62 -14.69
C LYS A 93 -6.09 14.02 -15.66
N GLN A 94 -5.22 14.94 -15.24
CA GLN A 94 -4.14 15.48 -16.07
C GLN A 94 -3.04 14.46 -16.42
N TYR A 95 -2.97 13.35 -15.69
CA TYR A 95 -2.01 12.28 -15.93
C TYR A 95 -2.56 11.14 -16.78
N GLU A 96 -3.86 11.16 -17.11
CA GLU A 96 -4.44 10.18 -18.02
C GLU A 96 -3.73 10.25 -19.39
N ARG A 97 -3.54 9.11 -20.06
CA ARG A 97 -2.93 9.04 -21.39
C ARG A 97 -3.55 10.02 -22.40
N ALA A 98 -4.86 10.23 -22.32
CA ALA A 98 -5.59 11.14 -23.20
C ALA A 98 -5.32 12.64 -22.89
N ALA A 99 -4.86 12.95 -21.68
CA ALA A 99 -4.67 14.32 -21.19
C ALA A 99 -3.19 14.73 -21.09
N ILE A 100 -2.29 13.78 -20.82
CA ILE A 100 -0.87 14.05 -20.51
C ILE A 100 -0.06 14.63 -21.69
N GLY A 101 -0.61 14.55 -22.91
CA GLY A 101 -0.03 15.14 -24.12
C GLY A 101 1.41 14.66 -24.39
N ASN A 102 2.24 15.53 -24.98
CA ASN A 102 3.65 15.26 -25.23
C ASN A 102 4.52 15.60 -24.00
N SER A 103 4.13 15.13 -22.81
CA SER A 103 4.93 15.34 -21.59
C SER A 103 6.34 14.77 -21.78
N THR A 104 7.34 15.59 -21.45
CA THR A 104 8.75 15.18 -21.41
C THR A 104 9.19 14.73 -20.02
N GLN A 105 8.25 14.65 -19.06
CA GLN A 105 8.53 14.24 -17.69
C GLN A 105 8.81 12.75 -17.63
N SER A 106 9.88 12.36 -16.95
CA SER A 106 10.25 10.96 -16.79
C SER A 106 9.17 10.18 -16.03
N THR A 107 9.04 8.87 -16.28
CA THR A 107 8.11 8.02 -15.51
C THR A 107 8.41 8.04 -14.02
N GLN A 108 9.69 8.16 -13.65
CA GLN A 108 10.11 8.26 -12.25
C GLN A 108 9.52 9.50 -11.58
N ASP A 109 9.65 10.67 -12.22
CA ASP A 109 9.15 11.93 -11.67
C ASP A 109 7.61 11.92 -11.60
N GLN A 110 6.94 11.38 -12.61
CA GLN A 110 5.48 11.19 -12.60
C GLN A 110 5.04 10.34 -11.40
N ILE A 111 5.68 9.19 -11.15
CA ILE A 111 5.35 8.33 -10.00
C ILE A 111 5.56 9.09 -8.69
N LYS A 112 6.69 9.79 -8.52
CA LYS A 112 6.99 10.54 -7.30
C LYS A 112 5.98 11.65 -7.03
N GLU A 113 5.59 12.39 -8.07
CA GLU A 113 4.60 13.46 -7.98
C GLU A 113 3.21 12.92 -7.62
N VAL A 114 2.77 11.87 -8.32
CA VAL A 114 1.46 11.23 -8.06
C VAL A 114 1.41 10.61 -6.66
N VAL A 115 2.49 9.98 -6.19
CA VAL A 115 2.58 9.44 -4.83
C VAL A 115 2.43 10.55 -3.79
N LYS A 116 3.12 11.68 -3.97
CA LYS A 116 3.00 12.85 -3.07
C LYS A 116 1.59 13.41 -3.09
N LEU A 117 1.00 13.56 -4.28
CA LEU A 117 -0.37 14.05 -4.44
C LEU A 117 -1.37 13.16 -3.70
N ILE A 118 -1.32 11.85 -3.91
CA ILE A 118 -2.20 10.88 -3.23
C ILE A 118 -1.97 10.93 -1.72
N ASN A 119 -0.74 10.92 -1.22
CA ASN A 119 -0.47 10.98 0.22
C ASN A 119 -0.92 12.31 0.86
N THR A 120 -1.06 13.37 0.07
CA THR A 120 -1.57 14.68 0.52
C THR A 120 -3.09 14.71 0.59
N GLU A 121 -3.77 14.26 -0.47
CA GLU A 121 -5.22 14.48 -0.66
C GLU A 121 -6.08 13.33 -0.13
N LEU A 122 -5.57 12.10 -0.12
CA LEU A 122 -6.34 10.88 0.17
C LEU A 122 -7.17 10.98 1.46
N TRP A 123 -6.58 11.56 2.51
CA TRP A 123 -7.18 11.63 3.84
C TRP A 123 -8.38 12.56 3.91
N ALA A 124 -8.38 13.62 3.09
CA ALA A 124 -9.51 14.53 2.95
C ALA A 124 -10.56 13.94 2.00
N LEU A 125 -10.13 13.43 0.84
CA LEU A 125 -11.00 12.84 -0.19
C LEU A 125 -11.85 11.67 0.34
N MET A 126 -11.23 10.85 1.20
CA MET A 126 -11.88 9.67 1.78
C MET A 126 -12.46 9.92 3.17
N GLY A 127 -12.27 11.13 3.71
CA GLY A 127 -12.88 11.56 4.96
C GLY A 127 -14.36 11.89 4.78
N ARG A 128 -14.98 12.33 5.87
CA ARG A 128 -16.32 12.94 5.83
C ARG A 128 -16.18 14.45 5.63
N ASP A 129 -17.23 15.11 5.16
CA ASP A 129 -17.26 16.57 5.04
C ASP A 129 -16.82 17.23 6.35
N SER A 130 -15.79 18.08 6.26
CA SER A 130 -15.16 18.77 7.40
C SER A 130 -14.54 17.85 8.47
N LYS A 131 -14.38 16.54 8.20
CA LYS A 131 -13.79 15.54 9.10
C LYS A 131 -12.91 14.56 8.30
N PRO A 132 -11.63 14.91 8.05
CA PRO A 132 -10.70 14.04 7.34
C PRO A 132 -10.40 12.76 8.14
N ILE A 133 -9.74 11.81 7.49
CA ILE A 133 -9.18 10.64 8.18
C ILE A 133 -7.97 11.08 9.01
N VAL A 134 -7.92 10.66 10.27
CA VAL A 134 -6.88 11.07 11.22
C VAL A 134 -6.12 9.89 11.83
N PHE A 135 -4.91 10.16 12.33
CA PHE A 135 -4.19 9.16 13.12
C PHE A 135 -4.81 8.99 14.50
N LYS A 136 -5.03 7.73 14.90
CA LYS A 136 -5.38 7.34 16.26
C LYS A 136 -4.64 6.05 16.61
N ALA A 137 -3.82 6.07 17.64
CA ALA A 137 -3.06 4.90 18.07
C ALA A 137 -3.96 3.74 18.55
N SER A 138 -3.39 2.53 18.63
CA SER A 138 -4.01 1.34 19.23
C SER A 138 -5.36 0.94 18.61
N GLN A 139 -5.48 1.04 17.28
CA GLN A 139 -6.68 0.65 16.55
C GLN A 139 -6.55 -0.69 15.83
N THR A 140 -5.37 -1.29 15.75
CA THR A 140 -5.19 -2.62 15.14
C THR A 140 -5.37 -3.72 16.19
N PRO A 141 -6.11 -4.82 15.91
CA PRO A 141 -6.77 -5.20 14.67
C PRO A 141 -8.27 -4.83 14.61
N ARG A 142 -8.68 -3.72 15.23
CA ARG A 142 -10.10 -3.30 15.28
C ARG A 142 -10.54 -2.50 14.05
N ILE A 143 -9.71 -1.56 13.59
CA ILE A 143 -9.99 -0.64 12.48
C ILE A 143 -8.72 -0.52 11.65
N TYR A 144 -8.59 -1.32 10.58
CA TYR A 144 -7.35 -1.37 9.79
C TYR A 144 -7.52 -1.80 8.34
N ASP A 145 -8.67 -2.35 7.91
CA ASP A 145 -8.99 -2.45 6.49
C ASP A 145 -9.47 -1.09 5.93
N PRO A 146 -9.32 -0.81 4.62
CA PRO A 146 -9.62 0.50 4.06
C PRO A 146 -11.05 1.00 4.32
N LEU A 147 -12.08 0.15 4.20
CA LEU A 147 -13.46 0.59 4.38
C LEU A 147 -13.78 0.88 5.85
N SER A 148 -13.20 0.15 6.79
CA SER A 148 -13.30 0.50 8.21
C SER A 148 -12.60 1.83 8.51
N VAL A 149 -11.41 2.08 7.97
CA VAL A 149 -10.71 3.37 8.16
C VAL A 149 -11.59 4.53 7.66
N ILE A 150 -12.21 4.39 6.50
CA ILE A 150 -13.14 5.38 5.92
C ILE A 150 -14.38 5.56 6.81
N ALA A 151 -15.03 4.47 7.22
CA ALA A 151 -16.27 4.52 7.98
C ALA A 151 -16.08 5.18 9.36
N TYR A 152 -14.98 4.86 10.05
CA TYR A 152 -14.68 5.44 11.36
C TYR A 152 -14.00 6.80 11.27
N GLY A 153 -13.26 7.08 10.19
CA GLY A 153 -12.52 8.32 9.98
C GLY A 153 -11.18 8.39 10.73
N TYR A 154 -10.64 7.25 11.17
CA TYR A 154 -9.36 7.19 11.85
C TYR A 154 -8.78 5.78 11.86
N SER A 155 -7.46 5.67 12.03
CA SER A 155 -6.77 4.40 12.31
C SER A 155 -5.37 4.61 12.87
N SER A 156 -4.72 3.53 13.31
CA SER A 156 -3.29 3.51 13.67
C SER A 156 -2.42 3.42 12.42
N CYS A 157 -1.09 3.44 12.60
CA CYS A 157 -0.11 3.39 11.51
C CYS A 157 -0.36 2.23 10.53
N THR A 158 -0.73 1.05 11.03
CA THR A 158 -1.11 -0.11 10.20
C THR A 158 -2.25 0.19 9.24
N GLY A 159 -3.41 0.67 9.73
CA GLY A 159 -4.56 0.90 8.85
C GLY A 159 -4.36 2.06 7.89
N LEU A 160 -3.64 3.11 8.31
CA LEU A 160 -3.25 4.19 7.39
C LEU A 160 -2.29 3.68 6.30
N ALA A 161 -1.33 2.81 6.63
CA ALA A 161 -0.43 2.20 5.65
C ALA A 161 -1.19 1.25 4.69
N ILE A 162 -2.12 0.42 5.18
CA ILE A 162 -2.97 -0.43 4.32
C ILE A 162 -3.80 0.44 3.37
N MET A 163 -4.41 1.51 3.88
CA MET A 163 -5.21 2.42 3.08
C MET A 163 -4.38 3.12 1.98
N LEU A 164 -3.20 3.64 2.32
CA LEU A 164 -2.32 4.29 1.35
C LEU A 164 -1.79 3.31 0.30
N VAL A 165 -1.36 2.11 0.71
CA VAL A 165 -0.99 1.03 -0.24
C VAL A 165 -2.15 0.73 -1.17
N SER A 166 -3.37 0.59 -0.64
CA SER A 166 -4.57 0.26 -1.43
C SER A 166 -4.92 1.37 -2.42
N ALA A 167 -4.74 2.63 -2.04
CA ALA A 167 -4.95 3.79 -2.91
C ALA A 167 -3.90 3.88 -4.03
N LEU A 168 -2.62 3.67 -3.71
CA LEU A 168 -1.55 3.63 -4.71
C LEU A 168 -1.76 2.47 -5.71
N ARG A 169 -2.14 1.30 -5.21
CA ARG A 169 -2.43 0.12 -6.03
C ARG A 169 -3.65 0.29 -6.92
N SER A 170 -4.66 1.06 -6.50
CA SER A 170 -5.86 1.29 -7.33
C SER A 170 -5.47 1.99 -8.64
N VAL A 171 -4.51 2.92 -8.61
CA VAL A 171 -4.02 3.68 -9.78
C VAL A 171 -2.76 3.09 -10.42
N GLY A 172 -2.45 1.82 -10.12
CA GLY A 172 -1.40 1.08 -10.79
C GLY A 172 0.02 1.32 -10.28
N ILE A 173 0.20 1.97 -9.12
CA ILE A 173 1.52 2.22 -8.52
C ILE A 173 1.87 1.04 -7.59
N PRO A 174 3.01 0.36 -7.75
CA PRO A 174 3.35 -0.79 -6.93
C PRO A 174 3.77 -0.33 -5.54
N ALA A 175 3.04 -0.81 -4.53
CA ALA A 175 3.27 -0.44 -3.15
C ALA A 175 3.12 -1.64 -2.22
N ARG A 176 3.82 -1.63 -1.10
CA ARG A 176 3.74 -2.64 -0.03
C ARG A 176 3.85 -1.99 1.33
N MET A 177 3.28 -2.62 2.35
CA MET A 177 3.54 -2.21 3.73
C MET A 177 4.94 -2.67 4.12
N ALA A 178 5.66 -1.82 4.85
CA ALA A 178 6.87 -2.17 5.58
C ALA A 178 6.73 -1.74 7.04
N GLY A 179 7.45 -2.39 7.94
CA GLY A 179 7.28 -2.12 9.36
C GLY A 179 8.21 -2.89 10.26
N THR A 180 8.29 -2.42 11.50
CA THR A 180 8.85 -3.20 12.61
C THR A 180 7.72 -3.72 13.48
N PRO A 181 7.68 -5.02 13.79
CA PRO A 181 6.71 -5.57 14.75
C PRO A 181 7.03 -5.19 16.19
N ALA A 182 8.27 -4.81 16.49
CA ALA A 182 8.74 -4.47 17.82
C ALA A 182 10.03 -3.64 17.74
N TRP A 183 10.00 -2.41 18.23
CA TRP A 183 11.21 -1.60 18.36
C TRP A 183 12.24 -2.31 19.25
N TYR A 184 13.50 -2.34 18.82
CA TYR A 184 14.60 -3.01 19.52
C TYR A 184 14.41 -4.53 19.74
N GLY A 185 13.42 -5.14 19.08
CA GLY A 185 13.03 -6.54 19.34
C GLY A 185 12.23 -6.72 20.64
N ASP A 186 11.72 -5.65 21.25
CA ASP A 186 10.95 -5.69 22.50
C ASP A 186 9.49 -5.24 22.23
N PRO A 187 8.51 -6.17 22.29
CA PRO A 187 7.10 -5.84 22.06
C PRO A 187 6.55 -4.74 22.99
N SER A 188 7.13 -4.55 24.18
CA SER A 188 6.71 -3.47 25.09
C SER A 188 7.10 -2.07 24.59
N LYS A 189 7.98 -1.98 23.59
CA LYS A 189 8.41 -0.72 22.96
C LYS A 189 7.53 -0.32 21.77
N GLY A 190 6.52 -1.13 21.45
CA GLY A 190 5.56 -0.89 20.37
C GLY A 190 6.11 -1.24 18.99
N ASP A 191 5.23 -1.12 18.01
CA ASP A 191 5.45 -1.39 16.60
C ASP A 191 5.38 -0.10 15.76
N HIS A 192 5.70 -0.19 14.48
CA HIS A 192 5.38 0.87 13.52
C HIS A 192 5.28 0.32 12.11
N SER A 193 4.31 0.82 11.34
CA SER A 193 4.06 0.45 9.94
C SER A 193 4.05 1.69 9.06
N TRP A 194 4.66 1.58 7.89
CA TRP A 194 4.72 2.59 6.84
C TRP A 194 4.62 1.91 5.46
N VAL A 195 4.89 2.64 4.38
CA VAL A 195 4.76 2.15 3.00
C VAL A 195 6.12 2.14 2.29
N GLU A 196 6.38 1.13 1.48
CA GLU A 196 7.41 1.16 0.44
C GLU A 196 6.73 1.23 -0.93
N VAL A 197 7.23 2.10 -1.82
CA VAL A 197 6.77 2.29 -3.19
C VAL A 197 7.88 1.91 -4.15
N TYR A 198 7.57 1.13 -5.19
CA TYR A 198 8.53 0.77 -6.22
C TYR A 198 8.60 1.88 -7.27
N VAL A 199 9.80 2.40 -7.49
CA VAL A 199 10.08 3.42 -8.50
C VAL A 199 11.04 2.85 -9.53
N VAL A 200 10.63 2.83 -10.79
CA VAL A 200 11.43 2.31 -11.91
C VAL A 200 12.69 3.16 -12.11
N SER A 201 13.84 2.52 -12.36
CA SER A 201 15.09 3.19 -12.69
C SER A 201 15.26 3.27 -14.21
N ASN A 202 15.25 4.49 -14.76
CA ASN A 202 15.33 4.82 -16.19
C ASN A 202 14.22 4.16 -17.06
N GLU A 203 13.89 4.82 -18.17
CA GLU A 203 12.70 4.53 -19.00
C GLU A 203 12.64 3.13 -19.64
N THR A 204 13.70 2.33 -19.52
CA THR A 204 13.79 0.97 -20.10
C THR A 204 13.20 -0.14 -19.23
N GLY A 205 12.69 0.18 -18.03
CA GLY A 205 11.70 -0.65 -17.32
C GLY A 205 12.17 -2.03 -16.85
N LYS A 206 13.46 -2.23 -16.55
CA LYS A 206 13.99 -3.53 -16.08
C LYS A 206 14.50 -3.55 -14.65
N ASP A 207 14.82 -2.39 -14.08
CA ASP A 207 15.31 -2.24 -12.72
C ASP A 207 14.54 -1.11 -12.02
N GLY A 208 14.61 -1.05 -10.70
CA GLY A 208 13.96 -0.02 -9.89
C GLY A 208 14.31 -0.17 -8.41
N GLU A 209 13.82 0.78 -7.61
CA GLU A 209 14.11 0.86 -6.19
C GLU A 209 12.86 0.96 -5.34
N TRP A 210 12.93 0.36 -4.14
CA TRP A 210 11.92 0.53 -3.10
C TRP A 210 12.25 1.76 -2.26
N MET A 211 11.41 2.78 -2.36
CA MET A 211 11.52 4.02 -1.57
C MET A 211 10.44 4.02 -0.49
N PHE A 212 10.77 4.41 0.74
CA PHE A 212 9.81 4.39 1.85
C PHE A 212 9.09 5.74 2.04
N LEU A 213 7.85 5.65 2.47
CA LEU A 213 6.86 6.71 2.58
C LEU A 213 6.03 6.52 3.85
N GLU A 214 5.89 7.58 4.62
CA GLU A 214 5.04 7.67 5.80
C GLU A 214 3.66 8.24 5.41
N PRO A 215 2.56 7.58 5.80
CA PRO A 215 1.22 8.15 5.69
C PRO A 215 1.14 9.51 6.39
N THR A 216 0.63 10.56 5.71
CA THR A 216 0.59 11.93 6.27
C THR A 216 -0.85 12.48 6.45
N PRO A 217 -1.69 11.88 7.33
CA PRO A 217 -3.05 12.37 7.57
C PRO A 217 -3.12 13.76 8.24
N GLY A 218 -2.04 14.19 8.90
CA GLY A 218 -1.97 15.45 9.64
C GLY A 218 -2.21 16.70 8.78
N ILE A 219 -1.99 16.62 7.47
CA ILE A 219 -2.26 17.71 6.53
C ILE A 219 -3.75 18.02 6.50
N ALA A 220 -4.57 16.99 6.34
CA ALA A 220 -6.00 17.16 6.25
C ALA A 220 -6.60 17.67 7.57
N GLU A 221 -5.95 17.37 8.71
CA GLU A 221 -6.29 17.92 10.03
C GLU A 221 -5.91 19.40 10.22
N GLY A 222 -5.26 20.04 9.23
CA GLY A 222 -4.69 21.37 9.36
C GLY A 222 -3.54 21.46 10.37
N LYS A 223 -2.98 20.30 10.77
CA LYS A 223 -1.85 20.20 11.69
C LYS A 223 -0.51 20.29 10.98
N GLU A 224 -0.50 20.07 9.67
CA GLU A 224 0.68 20.10 8.82
C GLU A 224 0.38 20.87 7.53
N ASP A 225 1.36 21.61 7.02
CA ASP A 225 1.30 22.17 5.66
C ASP A 225 1.41 21.04 4.62
N THR A 226 0.69 21.17 3.50
CA THR A 226 0.87 20.35 2.30
C THR A 226 2.33 20.23 1.85
N ALA A 227 3.15 21.27 2.07
CA ALA A 227 4.59 21.25 1.80
C ALA A 227 5.34 20.19 2.66
N ASN A 228 4.77 19.80 3.81
CA ASN A 228 5.32 18.81 4.72
C ASN A 228 4.86 17.38 4.43
N ALA A 229 3.94 17.17 3.47
CA ALA A 229 3.55 15.84 3.01
C ALA A 229 4.77 14.97 2.77
N ASP A 230 4.79 13.80 3.40
CA ASP A 230 5.87 12.88 3.13
C ASP A 230 5.81 12.47 1.65
N ASN A 231 6.99 12.38 1.05
CA ASN A 231 7.18 12.11 -0.36
C ASN A 231 8.47 11.31 -0.54
N LEU A 232 8.62 10.70 -1.72
CA LEU A 232 9.70 9.74 -1.95
C LEU A 232 11.09 10.38 -1.95
N ASP A 233 11.21 11.70 -2.21
CA ASP A 233 12.48 12.43 -2.17
C ASP A 233 12.82 13.00 -0.78
N ARG A 234 11.92 12.86 0.20
CA ARG A 234 12.19 13.36 1.56
C ARG A 234 13.39 12.64 2.14
N ASP A 235 14.31 13.41 2.70
CA ASP A 235 15.45 12.89 3.47
C ASP A 235 14.96 11.85 4.51
N PRO A 236 15.44 10.60 4.43
CA PRO A 236 15.21 9.56 5.44
C PRO A 236 15.28 10.06 6.88
N CYS A 237 16.30 10.85 7.22
CA CYS A 237 16.57 11.31 8.57
C CYS A 237 15.57 12.35 9.09
N LYS A 238 14.69 12.86 8.21
CA LYS A 238 13.57 13.74 8.58
C LYS A 238 12.30 12.96 8.90
N ARG A 239 12.30 11.63 8.81
CA ARG A 239 11.21 10.78 9.26
C ARG A 239 11.43 10.38 10.70
N TRP A 240 10.43 10.58 11.55
CA TRP A 240 10.54 10.43 13.00
C TRP A 240 11.01 9.04 13.44
N PHE A 241 10.71 8.00 12.66
CA PHE A 241 11.10 6.63 12.94
C PHE A 241 12.54 6.31 12.54
N CYS A 242 13.10 7.00 11.55
CA CYS A 242 14.37 6.68 10.92
C CYS A 242 15.53 7.34 11.68
N LYS A 243 15.95 6.71 12.77
CA LYS A 243 16.97 7.20 13.69
C LYS A 243 18.03 6.15 14.00
N ALA A 244 19.26 6.60 14.28
CA ALA A 244 20.38 5.69 14.57
C ALA A 244 20.15 4.83 15.82
N ASP A 245 19.52 5.38 16.86
CA ASP A 245 19.20 4.64 18.09
C ASP A 245 18.26 3.47 17.81
N ARG A 246 17.21 3.69 17.02
CA ARG A 246 16.22 2.66 16.63
C ARG A 246 16.79 1.64 15.65
N PHE A 247 17.69 2.06 14.77
CA PHE A 247 18.24 1.21 13.71
C PHE A 247 19.73 0.88 13.94
N ASN A 248 20.06 0.50 15.16
CA ASN A 248 21.41 0.06 15.58
C ASN A 248 21.70 -1.44 15.35
N GLY A 249 20.82 -2.14 14.62
CA GLY A 249 20.89 -3.59 14.38
C GLY A 249 19.95 -4.44 15.25
N SER A 250 19.38 -3.87 16.32
CA SER A 250 18.45 -4.58 17.22
C SER A 250 17.02 -4.65 16.66
N THR A 251 16.56 -3.57 16.02
CA THR A 251 15.24 -3.55 15.37
C THR A 251 15.25 -4.37 14.09
N LYS A 252 14.27 -5.26 13.96
CA LYS A 252 13.99 -5.98 12.71
C LYS A 252 12.93 -5.26 11.91
N THR A 253 13.05 -5.31 10.59
CA THR A 253 12.12 -4.65 9.69
C THR A 253 11.80 -5.56 8.53
N TYR A 254 10.53 -5.61 8.17
CA TYR A 254 10.03 -6.48 7.14
C TYR A 254 9.15 -5.69 6.18
N ALA A 255 9.02 -6.18 4.95
CA ALA A 255 8.03 -5.70 4.00
C ALA A 255 7.12 -6.85 3.55
N THR A 256 5.85 -6.54 3.35
CA THR A 256 4.82 -7.48 2.90
C THR A 256 5.10 -7.94 1.46
N ARG A 257 4.88 -9.23 1.22
CA ARG A 257 4.94 -9.89 -0.08
C ARG A 257 3.59 -10.57 -0.33
N TYR A 258 3.31 -10.87 -1.60
CA TYR A 258 2.15 -11.71 -1.95
C TYR A 258 2.60 -13.10 -2.42
N ASP A 259 3.79 -13.20 -3.01
CA ASP A 259 4.33 -14.49 -3.43
C ASP A 259 4.71 -15.36 -2.22
N LYS A 260 4.10 -16.55 -2.16
CA LYS A 260 4.35 -17.58 -1.15
C LYS A 260 5.71 -18.25 -1.25
N GLN A 261 6.43 -18.06 -2.34
CA GLN A 261 7.81 -18.51 -2.48
C GLN A 261 8.79 -17.62 -1.68
N ALA A 262 8.31 -16.53 -1.08
CA ALA A 262 9.13 -15.75 -0.16
C ALA A 262 9.65 -16.63 0.99
N THR A 263 10.93 -16.47 1.30
CA THR A 263 11.62 -17.27 2.33
C THR A 263 11.36 -16.78 3.75
N SER A 264 10.55 -15.74 3.91
CA SER A 264 10.18 -15.14 5.19
C SER A 264 8.69 -14.78 5.18
N PHE A 265 8.18 -14.43 6.35
CA PHE A 265 6.85 -13.87 6.56
C PHE A 265 6.97 -12.42 7.07
N PHE A 266 5.89 -11.66 6.98
CA PHE A 266 5.77 -10.34 7.60
C PHE A 266 5.21 -10.53 9.02
N PRO A 267 5.99 -10.29 10.09
CA PRO A 267 5.49 -10.44 11.45
C PRO A 267 4.50 -9.32 11.77
N MET A 268 3.33 -9.70 12.27
CA MET A 268 2.25 -8.76 12.61
C MET A 268 2.15 -8.66 14.13
N ALA A 269 2.37 -7.47 14.69
CA ALA A 269 2.35 -7.23 16.15
C ALA A 269 0.98 -7.50 16.83
N TRP A 270 -0.08 -7.67 16.05
CA TRP A 270 -1.42 -8.00 16.51
C TRP A 270 -1.78 -9.47 16.33
N ALA A 271 -0.88 -10.27 15.74
CA ALA A 271 -1.09 -11.67 15.38
C ALA A 271 0.26 -12.42 15.37
N ASP A 272 0.93 -12.48 16.52
CA ASP A 272 2.32 -12.93 16.66
C ASP A 272 2.60 -14.35 16.16
N ASP A 273 1.58 -15.22 16.13
CA ASP A 273 1.67 -16.60 15.65
C ASP A 273 1.27 -16.78 14.17
N ASP A 274 0.74 -15.72 13.55
CA ASP A 274 0.31 -15.76 12.15
C ASP A 274 1.55 -15.67 11.22
N ARG A 275 1.66 -16.66 10.33
CA ARG A 275 2.71 -16.77 9.31
C ARG A 275 2.14 -16.70 7.90
N GLY A 276 0.86 -16.37 7.78
CA GLY A 276 0.09 -16.42 6.54
C GLY A 276 0.38 -15.27 5.59
N VAL A 277 1.07 -14.21 6.02
CA VAL A 277 1.48 -13.10 5.17
C VAL A 277 2.95 -13.28 4.78
N PRO A 278 3.27 -13.60 3.52
CA PRO A 278 4.65 -13.65 3.03
C PRO A 278 5.37 -12.31 3.24
N GLY A 279 6.68 -12.34 3.44
CA GLY A 279 7.44 -11.14 3.74
C GLY A 279 8.90 -11.20 3.30
N GLU A 280 9.52 -10.03 3.31
CA GLU A 280 10.93 -9.81 2.96
C GLU A 280 11.63 -9.11 4.12
N ASP A 281 12.77 -9.65 4.59
CA ASP A 281 13.60 -8.99 5.61
C ASP A 281 14.30 -7.77 5.01
N ARG A 282 13.94 -6.59 5.53
CA ARG A 282 14.48 -5.28 5.15
C ARG A 282 15.41 -4.69 6.21
N SER A 283 15.73 -5.44 7.27
CA SER A 283 16.51 -4.96 8.42
C SER A 283 17.86 -4.38 8.02
N LYS A 284 18.56 -5.03 7.07
CA LYS A 284 19.85 -4.54 6.55
C LYS A 284 19.72 -3.18 5.88
N PHE A 285 18.69 -3.01 5.04
CA PHE A 285 18.42 -1.76 4.34
C PHE A 285 18.17 -0.63 5.35
N TYR A 286 17.22 -0.81 6.28
CA TYR A 286 16.90 0.23 7.26
C TYR A 286 18.05 0.51 8.25
N THR A 287 18.81 -0.50 8.66
CA THR A 287 20.04 -0.29 9.45
C THR A 287 21.06 0.54 8.67
N SER A 288 21.25 0.27 7.39
CA SER A 288 22.22 1.01 6.55
C SER A 288 21.81 2.45 6.23
N THR A 289 20.50 2.70 6.14
CA THR A 289 19.92 4.00 5.80
C THR A 289 19.68 4.84 7.05
N CYS A 290 18.88 4.35 7.99
CA CYS A 290 18.48 5.06 9.20
C CYS A 290 19.54 5.02 10.31
N GLY A 291 20.43 4.02 10.31
CA GLY A 291 21.55 3.93 11.24
C GLY A 291 22.56 5.08 11.13
N LYS A 292 22.51 5.84 10.02
CA LYS A 292 23.38 7.00 9.75
C LYS A 292 22.75 8.33 10.17
N CYS A 293 21.47 8.33 10.53
CA CYS A 293 20.74 9.55 10.89
C CYS A 293 21.17 10.04 12.28
N LYS A 294 21.62 11.29 12.35
CA LYS A 294 22.09 11.95 13.58
C LYS A 294 20.94 12.50 14.41
#